data_AF-A0A496SKJ9-F1
#
_entry.id   AF-A0A496SKJ9-F1
#
_cell.length_a   1.000
_cell.length_b   1.000
_cell.length_c   1.000
_cell.angle_alpha   90.00
_cell.angle_beta   90.00
_cell.angle_gamma   90.00
#
_symmetry.space_group_name_H-M   'P 1'
#
loop_
_entity.id
_entity.type
_entity.pdbx_description
1 polymer ?
#
loop_
_entity_poly.entity_id
_entity_poly.type
_entity_poly.pdbx_seq_one_letter_code
_entity_poly.pdbx_strand_id
1 'polypeptide(L)'
;MRTYLDCIPCFFDQALRAGRIATGDENKLRNLLNEIGAMLRYIPLESSPPETAMLIYEKVREITGEFDPYKQIKKESTKKALALYSALKNEVERSNDKLLTAIRIAIAGNVIDFGVNRDFNIEEEIDEVLKKDFAIFDYEKFRDCLDKTDKILYIGDNAGESVFDRILIEEMKKPVIYVVRKIPVINDVTFEDAMEAGIDKVASILSSGTSAPGTVLKTCNAQFKRVYKDSKFIISKGQGNYEGLSDEKNPIFFLLKVKCWVIANDIGVNEGDIVLKGINI
;
A
#
# COMPACT_ATOMS: atom_id res chain seq x y z
N MET A 1 7.46 3.89 -12.76
CA MET A 1 8.89 3.53 -12.60
C MET A 1 9.16 2.10 -13.07
N ARG A 2 10.45 1.73 -13.14
CA ARG A 2 10.95 0.45 -13.69
C ARG A 2 11.73 -0.35 -12.64
N THR A 3 11.98 -1.61 -12.90
CA THR A 3 12.83 -2.48 -12.08
C THR A 3 14.29 -2.02 -12.17
N TYR A 4 14.94 -1.83 -11.02
CA TYR A 4 16.38 -1.53 -10.91
C TYR A 4 17.15 -2.79 -10.47
N LEU A 5 18.48 -2.79 -10.63
CA LEU A 5 19.32 -3.94 -10.27
C LEU A 5 19.16 -4.34 -8.79
N ASP A 6 18.95 -3.35 -7.92
CA ASP A 6 18.78 -3.54 -6.48
C ASP A 6 17.40 -4.09 -6.09
N CYS A 7 16.45 -4.10 -7.02
CA CYS A 7 15.20 -4.83 -6.85
C CYS A 7 15.42 -6.35 -6.89
N ILE A 8 16.45 -6.83 -7.60
CA ILE A 8 16.75 -8.27 -7.72
C ILE A 8 17.00 -8.92 -6.34
N PRO A 9 17.95 -8.45 -5.51
CA PRO A 9 18.13 -9.03 -4.17
C PRO A 9 16.89 -8.86 -3.29
N CYS A 10 16.15 -7.74 -3.43
CA CYS A 10 14.90 -7.52 -2.71
C CYS A 10 13.84 -8.60 -3.02
N PHE A 11 13.70 -9.00 -4.29
CA PHE A 11 12.80 -10.07 -4.69
C PHE A 11 13.10 -11.42 -4.04
N PHE A 12 14.38 -11.76 -3.87
CA PHE A 12 14.78 -12.99 -3.16
C PHE A 12 14.47 -12.90 -1.67
N ASP A 13 14.73 -11.75 -1.04
CA ASP A 13 14.39 -11.55 0.38
C ASP A 13 12.89 -11.67 0.61
N GLN A 14 12.08 -11.00 -0.22
CA GLN A 14 10.62 -11.06 -0.17
C GLN A 14 10.10 -12.48 -0.31
N ALA A 15 10.62 -13.25 -1.25
CA ALA A 15 10.22 -14.63 -1.45
C ALA A 15 10.61 -15.53 -0.28
N LEU A 16 11.84 -15.41 0.23
CA LEU A 16 12.29 -16.19 1.36
C LEU A 16 11.46 -15.88 2.61
N ARG A 17 11.18 -14.59 2.85
CA ARG A 17 10.35 -14.14 3.96
C ARG A 17 8.94 -14.70 3.86
N ALA A 18 8.29 -14.55 2.71
CA ALA A 18 6.96 -15.09 2.48
C ALA A 18 6.91 -16.61 2.58
N GLY A 19 7.92 -17.29 2.03
CA GLY A 19 8.09 -18.74 2.13
C GLY A 19 8.21 -19.21 3.58
N ARG A 20 9.01 -18.53 4.41
CA ARG A 20 9.18 -18.86 5.84
C ARG A 20 7.91 -18.64 6.66
N ILE A 21 7.09 -17.65 6.30
CA ILE A 21 5.78 -17.45 6.91
C ILE A 21 4.83 -18.59 6.50
N ALA A 22 4.90 -19.01 5.24
CA ALA A 22 4.04 -20.06 4.70
C ALA A 22 4.41 -21.48 5.15
N THR A 23 5.70 -21.78 5.34
CA THR A 23 6.16 -23.14 5.65
C THR A 23 7.51 -23.17 6.37
N GLY A 24 7.70 -24.18 7.22
CA GLY A 24 8.98 -24.51 7.85
C GLY A 24 9.81 -25.56 7.10
N ASP A 25 9.41 -25.96 5.89
CA ASP A 25 10.11 -26.97 5.08
C ASP A 25 11.25 -26.33 4.26
N GLU A 26 12.48 -26.48 4.74
CA GLU A 26 13.70 -25.97 4.08
C GLU A 26 13.89 -26.48 2.64
N ASN A 27 13.39 -27.67 2.29
CA ASN A 27 13.48 -28.15 0.90
C ASN A 27 12.56 -27.34 -0.02
N LYS A 28 11.35 -27.00 0.45
CA LYS A 28 10.44 -26.10 -0.28
C LYS A 28 11.02 -24.70 -0.39
N LEU A 29 11.64 -24.18 0.67
CA LEU A 29 12.29 -22.86 0.65
C LEU A 29 13.46 -22.83 -0.34
N ARG A 30 14.32 -23.86 -0.33
CA ARG A 30 15.40 -23.98 -1.31
C ARG A 30 14.86 -24.08 -2.74
N ASN A 31 13.80 -24.85 -2.96
CA ASN A 31 13.17 -24.97 -4.27
C ASN A 31 12.61 -23.61 -4.74
N LEU A 32 11.94 -22.87 -3.87
CA LEU A 32 11.44 -21.52 -4.15
C LEU A 32 12.55 -20.58 -4.62
N LEU A 33 13.70 -20.55 -3.92
CA LEU A 33 14.83 -19.70 -4.33
C LEU A 33 15.43 -20.13 -5.67
N ASN A 34 15.50 -21.43 -5.95
CA ASN A 34 15.96 -21.95 -7.24
C ASN A 34 15.03 -21.51 -8.39
N GLU A 35 13.72 -21.62 -8.21
CA GLU A 35 12.72 -21.23 -9.21
C GLU A 35 12.77 -19.72 -9.49
N ILE A 36 12.93 -18.89 -8.45
CA ILE A 36 13.09 -17.45 -8.62
C ILE A 36 14.40 -17.12 -9.33
N GLY A 37 15.49 -17.81 -9.01
CA GLY A 37 16.76 -17.70 -9.74
C GLY A 37 16.62 -18.06 -11.21
N ALA A 38 15.85 -19.09 -11.54
CA ALA A 38 15.56 -19.47 -12.91
C ALA A 38 14.68 -18.41 -13.63
N MET A 39 13.78 -17.73 -12.92
CA MET A 39 12.94 -16.67 -13.48
C MET A 39 13.69 -15.38 -13.80
N LEU A 40 14.81 -15.08 -13.11
CA LEU A 40 15.57 -13.84 -13.30
C LEU A 40 15.93 -13.56 -14.76
N ARG A 41 16.26 -14.59 -15.54
CA ARG A 41 16.61 -14.46 -16.97
C ARG A 41 15.47 -13.94 -17.85
N TYR A 42 14.24 -13.92 -17.35
CA TYR A 42 13.04 -13.54 -18.09
C TYR A 42 12.36 -12.30 -17.52
N ILE A 43 12.88 -11.70 -16.45
CA ILE A 43 12.33 -10.48 -15.86
C ILE A 43 12.87 -9.28 -16.66
N PRO A 44 12.03 -8.57 -17.43
CA PRO A 44 12.47 -7.38 -18.14
C PRO A 44 12.63 -6.22 -17.14
N LEU A 45 13.72 -5.48 -17.22
CA LEU A 45 13.92 -4.32 -16.35
C LEU A 45 12.88 -3.22 -16.61
N GLU A 46 12.26 -3.22 -17.79
CA GLU A 46 11.16 -2.33 -18.15
C GLU A 46 9.85 -2.63 -17.40
N SER A 47 9.70 -3.81 -16.80
CA SER A 47 8.57 -4.10 -15.91
C SER A 47 8.67 -3.31 -14.61
N SER A 48 7.53 -2.98 -14.02
CA SER A 48 7.53 -2.41 -12.67
C SER A 48 7.82 -3.49 -11.62
N PRO A 49 8.43 -3.14 -10.47
CA PRO A 49 8.69 -4.12 -9.42
C PRO A 49 7.44 -4.93 -8.97
N PRO A 50 6.24 -4.32 -8.82
CA PRO A 50 5.00 -5.06 -8.54
C PRO A 50 4.62 -6.12 -9.57
N GLU A 51 4.92 -5.91 -10.85
CA GLU A 51 4.67 -6.90 -11.90
C GLU A 51 5.52 -8.15 -11.72
N THR A 52 6.78 -7.95 -11.33
CA THR A 52 7.70 -9.05 -11.06
C THR A 52 7.34 -9.75 -9.75
N ALA A 53 7.05 -8.98 -8.70
CA ALA A 53 6.63 -9.50 -7.41
C ALA A 53 5.37 -10.35 -7.53
N MET A 54 4.42 -9.98 -8.40
CA MET A 54 3.23 -10.79 -8.67
C MET A 54 3.57 -12.25 -9.06
N LEU A 55 4.56 -12.44 -9.95
CA LEU A 55 5.00 -13.77 -10.39
C LEU A 55 5.71 -14.53 -9.27
N ILE A 56 6.48 -13.82 -8.44
CA ILE A 56 7.16 -14.40 -7.28
C ILE A 56 6.15 -14.92 -6.25
N TYR A 57 5.14 -14.13 -5.90
CA TYR A 57 4.11 -14.54 -4.94
C TYR A 57 3.21 -15.65 -5.49
N GLU A 58 3.06 -15.76 -6.80
CA GLU A 58 2.46 -16.95 -7.43
C GLU A 58 3.31 -18.20 -7.15
N LYS A 59 4.63 -18.14 -7.33
CA LYS A 59 5.53 -19.26 -6.99
C LYS A 59 5.53 -19.62 -5.51
N VAL A 60 5.46 -18.62 -4.63
CA VAL A 60 5.31 -18.85 -3.18
C VAL A 60 4.08 -19.73 -2.93
N ARG A 61 2.90 -19.37 -3.47
CA ARG A 61 1.66 -20.14 -3.29
C ARG A 61 1.76 -21.55 -3.88
N GLU A 62 2.27 -21.67 -5.11
CA GLU A 62 2.42 -22.96 -5.79
C GLU A 62 3.30 -23.95 -5.02
N ILE A 63 4.47 -23.49 -4.54
CA ILE A 63 5.47 -24.37 -3.92
C ILE A 63 5.14 -24.67 -2.47
N THR A 64 4.67 -23.67 -1.72
CA THR A 64 4.35 -23.84 -0.30
C THR A 64 3.04 -24.59 -0.11
N GLY A 65 2.07 -24.36 -1.00
CA GLY A 65 0.69 -24.83 -0.89
C GLY A 65 -0.18 -23.94 0.00
N GLU A 66 0.35 -22.83 0.52
CA GLU A 66 -0.39 -21.87 1.35
C GLU A 66 -0.88 -20.70 0.48
N PHE A 67 -2.19 -20.43 0.51
CA PHE A 67 -2.81 -19.42 -0.33
C PHE A 67 -2.70 -18.01 0.25
N ASP A 68 -2.80 -17.87 1.58
CA ASP A 68 -2.67 -16.58 2.28
C ASP A 68 -1.75 -16.72 3.50
N PRO A 69 -0.42 -16.72 3.27
CA PRO A 69 0.55 -16.84 4.37
C PRO A 69 0.41 -15.73 5.42
N TYR A 70 -0.08 -14.56 5.03
CA TYR A 70 -0.12 -13.36 5.87
C TYR A 70 -1.46 -13.18 6.59
N LYS A 71 -2.42 -14.08 6.43
CA LYS A 71 -3.77 -13.96 6.99
C LYS A 71 -3.79 -13.58 8.48
N GLN A 72 -3.01 -14.29 9.29
CA GLN A 72 -2.96 -14.04 10.74
C GLN A 72 -2.28 -12.70 11.06
N ILE A 73 -1.22 -12.36 10.33
CA ILE A 73 -0.51 -11.08 10.46
C ILE A 73 -1.46 -9.92 10.14
N LYS A 74 -2.23 -10.00 9.05
CA LYS A 74 -3.24 -9.01 8.67
C LYS A 74 -4.30 -8.80 9.74
N LYS A 75 -4.83 -9.89 10.32
CA LYS A 75 -5.82 -9.83 11.41
C LYS A 75 -5.27 -9.18 12.67
N GLU A 76 -4.08 -9.57 13.10
CA GLU A 76 -3.44 -8.98 14.27
C GLU A 76 -3.13 -7.50 14.06
N SER A 77 -2.66 -7.15 12.86
CA SER A 77 -2.41 -5.76 12.47
C SER A 77 -3.70 -4.93 12.50
N THR A 78 -4.78 -5.44 11.92
CA THR A 78 -6.09 -4.75 11.89
C THR A 78 -6.66 -4.59 13.29
N LYS A 79 -6.56 -5.61 14.14
CA LYS A 79 -7.00 -5.54 15.55
C LYS A 79 -6.23 -4.47 16.33
N LYS A 80 -4.90 -4.42 16.19
CA LYS A 80 -4.07 -3.39 16.85
C LYS A 80 -4.43 -1.99 16.35
N ALA A 81 -4.60 -1.83 15.04
CA ALA A 81 -5.00 -0.57 14.43
C ALA A 81 -6.38 -0.09 14.93
N LEU A 82 -7.36 -0.98 15.02
CA LEU A 82 -8.70 -0.68 15.54
C LEU A 82 -8.68 -0.24 17.00
N ALA A 83 -7.76 -0.75 17.82
CA ALA A 83 -7.61 -0.32 19.20
C ALA A 83 -7.14 1.15 19.33
N LEU A 84 -6.38 1.64 18.34
CA LEU A 84 -5.89 3.02 18.29
C LEU A 84 -6.91 3.99 17.67
N TYR A 85 -7.91 3.48 16.96
CA TYR A 85 -8.85 4.27 16.15
C TYR A 85 -9.46 5.47 16.88
N SER A 86 -10.00 5.26 18.09
CA SER A 86 -10.66 6.31 18.86
C SER A 86 -9.69 7.41 19.30
N ALA A 87 -8.45 7.05 19.67
CA ALA A 87 -7.43 8.02 20.06
C ALA A 87 -7.00 8.88 18.86
N LEU A 88 -6.78 8.24 17.71
CA LEU A 88 -6.41 8.92 16.46
C LEU A 88 -7.52 9.86 15.96
N LYS A 89 -8.80 9.45 16.06
CA LYS A 89 -9.94 10.35 15.76
C LYS A 89 -9.96 11.56 16.69
N ASN A 90 -9.70 11.38 17.98
CA ASN A 90 -9.64 12.51 18.91
C ASN A 90 -8.49 13.47 18.59
N GLU A 91 -7.36 12.98 18.09
CA GLU A 91 -6.25 13.81 17.63
C GLU A 91 -6.68 14.69 16.43
N VAL A 92 -7.36 14.10 15.44
CA VAL A 92 -7.95 14.86 14.32
C VAL A 92 -8.88 15.95 14.83
N GLU A 93 -9.80 15.62 15.74
CA GLU A 93 -10.79 16.60 16.25
C GLU A 93 -10.16 17.78 16.99
N ARG A 94 -9.04 17.56 17.68
CA ARG A 94 -8.31 18.58 18.45
C ARG A 94 -7.32 19.38 17.62
N SER A 95 -6.97 18.90 16.43
CA SER A 95 -6.00 19.54 15.57
C SER A 95 -6.52 20.84 14.95
N ASN A 96 -5.60 21.77 14.64
CA ASN A 96 -5.93 23.01 13.94
C ASN A 96 -6.35 22.76 12.49
N ASP A 97 -5.72 21.78 11.85
CA ASP A 97 -6.05 21.35 10.49
C ASP A 97 -6.36 19.85 10.50
N LYS A 98 -7.67 19.55 10.52
CA LYS A 98 -8.21 18.19 10.60
C LYS A 98 -7.84 17.35 9.39
N LEU A 99 -7.91 17.94 8.20
CA LEU A 99 -7.62 17.23 6.95
C LEU A 99 -6.13 16.87 6.89
N LEU A 100 -5.24 17.83 7.18
CA LEU A 100 -3.80 17.58 7.22
C LEU A 100 -3.44 16.50 8.25
N THR A 101 -4.04 16.56 9.43
CA THR A 101 -3.80 15.58 10.50
C THR A 101 -4.29 14.20 10.06
N ALA A 102 -5.46 14.09 9.44
CA ALA A 102 -5.97 12.83 8.90
C ALA A 102 -5.08 12.27 7.77
N ILE A 103 -4.49 13.13 6.92
CA ILE A 103 -3.50 12.71 5.90
C ILE A 103 -2.25 12.14 6.56
N ARG A 104 -1.72 12.79 7.60
CA ARG A 104 -0.55 12.29 8.35
C ARG A 104 -0.85 10.94 8.99
N ILE A 105 -2.03 10.78 9.59
CA ILE A 105 -2.50 9.51 10.16
C ILE A 105 -2.57 8.42 9.09
N ALA A 106 -3.15 8.71 7.92
CA ALA A 106 -3.19 7.75 6.82
C ALA A 106 -1.77 7.34 6.37
N ILE A 107 -0.80 8.25 6.33
CA ILE A 107 0.59 7.92 6.02
C ILE A 107 1.25 7.11 7.15
N ALA A 108 0.96 7.41 8.42
CA ALA A 108 1.47 6.68 9.57
C ALA A 108 1.01 5.21 9.58
N GLY A 109 -0.19 4.92 9.06
CA GLY A 109 -0.68 3.54 8.92
C GLY A 109 0.24 2.63 8.09
N ASN A 110 0.98 3.18 7.12
CA ASN A 110 1.95 2.45 6.29
C ASN A 110 3.20 2.01 7.08
N VAL A 111 3.39 2.53 8.30
CA VAL A 111 4.46 2.09 9.20
C VAL A 111 4.13 0.76 9.87
N ILE A 112 2.85 0.37 9.93
CA ILE A 112 2.35 -0.87 10.53
C ILE A 112 2.57 -2.07 9.59
N ASP A 113 3.73 -2.11 8.95
CA ASP A 113 4.16 -3.20 8.11
C ASP A 113 4.88 -4.22 9.01
N PHE A 114 4.11 -5.16 9.57
CA PHE A 114 4.62 -6.23 10.43
C PHE A 114 5.42 -7.26 9.63
N GLY A 115 6.54 -6.82 9.06
CA GLY A 115 7.53 -7.65 8.43
C GLY A 115 8.61 -8.09 9.42
N VAL A 116 8.28 -9.02 10.32
CA VAL A 116 9.23 -9.88 11.07
C VAL A 116 10.17 -9.13 12.06
N ASN A 117 10.09 -9.50 13.34
CA ASN A 117 11.16 -9.37 14.34
C ASN A 117 11.46 -8.01 15.02
N ARG A 118 10.49 -7.14 15.26
CA ARG A 118 10.75 -6.07 16.24
C ARG A 118 9.58 -5.78 17.16
N ASP A 119 9.85 -5.81 18.46
CA ASP A 119 9.06 -5.19 19.53
C ASP A 119 9.05 -3.67 19.31
N PHE A 120 8.38 -3.23 18.25
CA PHE A 120 8.25 -1.82 17.90
C PHE A 120 7.09 -1.21 18.67
N ASN A 121 7.32 -0.06 19.28
CA ASN A 121 6.26 0.75 19.86
C ASN A 121 5.54 1.49 18.72
N ILE A 122 4.48 0.87 18.20
CA ILE A 122 3.64 1.41 17.10
C ILE A 122 3.20 2.85 17.41
N GLU A 123 2.94 3.17 18.68
CA GLU A 123 2.53 4.50 19.10
C GLU A 123 3.65 5.52 18.89
N GLU A 124 4.91 5.17 19.19
CA GLU A 124 6.07 6.04 18.97
C GLU A 124 6.27 6.32 17.47
N GLU A 125 6.16 5.31 16.62
CA GLU A 125 6.29 5.48 15.17
C GLU A 125 5.17 6.34 14.56
N ILE A 126 3.94 6.17 15.04
CA ILE A 126 2.83 7.05 14.65
C ILE A 126 3.16 8.49 15.08
N ASP A 127 3.56 8.69 16.33
CA ASP A 127 3.94 9.99 16.87
C ASP A 127 5.08 10.65 16.08
N GLU A 128 6.09 9.89 15.67
CA GLU A 128 7.17 10.35 14.81
C GLU A 128 6.64 10.83 13.46
N VAL A 129 5.79 10.05 12.79
CA VAL A 129 5.20 10.45 11.49
C VAL A 129 4.30 11.68 11.63
N LEU A 130 3.53 11.79 12.71
CA LEU A 130 2.69 12.95 12.97
C LEU A 130 3.50 14.24 13.11
N LYS A 131 4.71 14.15 13.68
CA LYS A 131 5.61 15.30 13.93
C LYS A 131 6.61 15.55 12.79
N LYS A 132 6.87 14.55 11.94
CA LYS A 132 7.89 14.64 10.88
C LYS A 132 7.49 15.64 9.78
N ASP A 133 8.47 16.38 9.26
CA ASP A 133 8.26 17.23 8.10
C ASP A 133 8.08 16.41 6.82
N PHE A 134 7.20 16.90 5.95
CA PHE A 134 7.03 16.32 4.62
C PHE A 134 8.23 16.66 3.74
N ALA A 135 8.81 15.65 3.10
CA ALA A 135 9.83 15.89 2.07
C ALA A 135 9.21 16.43 0.77
N ILE A 136 7.97 16.03 0.48
CA ILE A 136 7.13 16.60 -0.58
C ILE A 136 5.75 16.87 0.00
N PHE A 137 5.26 18.10 -0.17
CA PHE A 137 4.05 18.60 0.48
C PHE A 137 3.11 19.32 -0.49
N ASP A 138 2.47 18.57 -1.40
CA ASP A 138 1.47 19.10 -2.34
C ASP A 138 0.08 19.34 -1.70
N TYR A 139 0.03 19.80 -0.45
CA TYR A 139 -1.20 19.88 0.33
C TYR A 139 -2.22 20.88 -0.19
N GLU A 140 -1.78 22.08 -0.63
CA GLU A 140 -2.70 23.06 -1.21
C GLU A 140 -3.33 22.54 -2.50
N LYS A 141 -2.57 21.84 -3.36
CA LYS A 141 -3.10 21.19 -4.56
C LYS A 141 -4.10 20.08 -4.19
N PHE A 142 -3.81 19.31 -3.15
CA PHE A 142 -4.70 18.27 -2.65
C PHE A 142 -6.04 18.86 -2.22
N ARG A 143 -6.02 19.93 -1.41
CA ARG A 143 -7.21 20.66 -0.98
C ARG A 143 -8.02 21.21 -2.14
N ASP A 144 -7.35 21.91 -3.07
CA ASP A 144 -8.02 22.48 -4.25
C ASP A 144 -8.72 21.42 -5.11
N CYS A 145 -8.12 20.24 -5.25
CA CYS A 145 -8.72 19.15 -6.00
C CYS A 145 -9.85 18.46 -5.24
N LEU A 146 -9.70 18.31 -3.91
CA LEU A 146 -10.74 17.77 -3.04
C LEU A 146 -12.00 18.65 -3.06
N ASP A 147 -11.84 19.98 -3.07
CA ASP A 147 -12.95 20.93 -3.11
C ASP A 147 -13.72 20.84 -4.44
N LYS A 148 -13.00 20.62 -5.55
CA LYS A 148 -13.56 20.58 -6.91
C LYS A 148 -14.11 19.21 -7.32
N THR A 149 -13.81 18.15 -6.57
CA THR A 149 -14.29 16.79 -6.91
C THR A 149 -15.57 16.43 -6.17
N ASP A 150 -16.42 15.65 -6.84
CA ASP A 150 -17.63 15.06 -6.25
C ASP A 150 -17.37 13.65 -5.68
N LYS A 151 -16.27 13.02 -6.09
CA LYS A 151 -15.98 11.63 -5.78
C LYS A 151 -14.48 11.36 -5.76
N ILE A 152 -14.08 10.44 -4.89
CA ILE A 152 -12.68 10.06 -4.68
C ILE A 152 -12.51 8.59 -5.05
N LEU A 153 -11.47 8.29 -5.81
CA LEU A 153 -10.96 6.94 -5.95
C LEU A 153 -9.78 6.76 -5.00
N TYR A 154 -9.93 5.87 -4.02
CA TYR A 154 -8.93 5.64 -2.99
C TYR A 154 -8.35 4.24 -3.17
N ILE A 155 -7.06 4.14 -3.50
CA ILE A 155 -6.38 2.86 -3.73
C ILE A 155 -5.61 2.50 -2.47
N GLY A 156 -6.11 1.48 -1.76
CA GLY A 156 -5.49 0.98 -0.53
C GLY A 156 -4.19 0.22 -0.77
N ASP A 157 -3.44 0.04 0.30
CA ASP A 157 -2.20 -0.74 0.34
C ASP A 157 -2.35 -1.91 1.31
N ASN A 158 -2.06 -1.72 2.60
CA ASN A 158 -2.04 -2.80 3.60
C ASN A 158 -3.35 -2.95 4.39
N ALA A 159 -3.62 -4.16 4.90
CA ALA A 159 -4.83 -4.45 5.68
C ALA A 159 -4.92 -3.63 6.97
N GLY A 160 -3.87 -3.59 7.80
CA GLY A 160 -3.87 -2.80 9.04
C GLY A 160 -3.93 -1.29 8.79
N GLU A 161 -3.28 -0.83 7.72
CA GLU A 161 -3.29 0.57 7.27
C GLU A 161 -4.70 1.07 6.91
N SER A 162 -5.57 0.19 6.42
CA SER A 162 -6.92 0.57 6.01
C SER A 162 -7.78 1.16 7.16
N VAL A 163 -7.48 0.84 8.42
CA VAL A 163 -8.12 1.47 9.59
C VAL A 163 -7.74 2.96 9.72
N PHE A 164 -6.51 3.32 9.33
CA PHE A 164 -6.03 4.70 9.30
C PHE A 164 -6.60 5.43 8.10
N ASP A 165 -6.69 4.75 6.96
CA ASP A 165 -7.32 5.28 5.74
C ASP A 165 -8.78 5.65 5.98
N ARG A 166 -9.50 4.84 6.78
CA ARG A 166 -10.86 5.15 7.21
C ARG A 166 -10.97 6.53 7.87
N ILE A 167 -10.00 6.94 8.68
CA ILE A 167 -10.01 8.26 9.34
C ILE A 167 -9.93 9.38 8.31
N LEU A 168 -9.05 9.25 7.31
CA LEU A 168 -8.96 10.21 6.20
C LEU A 168 -10.24 10.23 5.35
N ILE A 169 -10.82 9.06 5.05
CA ILE A 169 -12.07 8.95 4.30
C ILE A 169 -13.21 9.69 5.02
N GLU A 170 -13.34 9.51 6.34
CA GLU A 170 -14.33 10.21 7.15
C GLU A 170 -14.11 11.73 7.14
N GLU A 171 -12.86 12.21 7.20
CA GLU A 171 -12.57 13.65 7.21
C GLU A 171 -12.78 14.33 5.85
N MET A 172 -12.53 13.62 4.75
CA MET A 172 -12.71 14.17 3.40
C MET A 172 -14.17 14.50 3.05
N LYS A 173 -15.16 13.89 3.74
CA LYS A 173 -16.60 14.19 3.60
C LYS A 173 -17.11 14.15 2.15
N LYS A 174 -16.54 13.26 1.32
CA LYS A 174 -16.93 13.02 -0.07
C LYS A 174 -17.17 11.52 -0.28
N PRO A 175 -18.05 11.13 -1.22
CA PRO A 175 -18.18 9.74 -1.64
C PRO A 175 -16.83 9.13 -2.08
N VAL A 176 -16.49 7.98 -1.51
CA VAL A 176 -15.24 7.25 -1.81
C VAL A 176 -15.54 5.88 -2.42
N ILE A 177 -14.83 5.53 -3.49
CA ILE A 177 -14.61 4.13 -3.88
C ILE A 177 -13.25 3.72 -3.33
N TYR A 178 -13.24 2.77 -2.40
CA TYR A 178 -12.03 2.19 -1.84
C TYR A 178 -11.64 0.93 -2.62
N VAL A 179 -10.42 0.90 -3.16
CA VAL A 179 -9.95 -0.13 -4.07
C VAL A 179 -9.02 -1.08 -3.33
N VAL A 180 -9.31 -2.37 -3.46
CA VAL A 180 -8.60 -3.48 -2.80
C VAL A 180 -8.03 -4.46 -3.82
N ARG A 181 -7.18 -5.40 -3.38
CA ARG A 181 -6.70 -6.51 -4.21
C ARG A 181 -7.81 -7.54 -4.47
N LYS A 182 -7.61 -8.38 -5.49
CA LYS A 182 -8.54 -9.49 -5.78
C LYS A 182 -8.32 -10.67 -4.86
N ILE A 183 -7.05 -10.98 -4.61
CA ILE A 183 -6.62 -12.12 -3.80
C ILE A 183 -5.55 -11.64 -2.82
N PRO A 184 -5.32 -12.38 -1.72
CA PRO A 184 -4.22 -12.10 -0.82
C PRO A 184 -2.86 -12.11 -1.52
N VAL A 185 -2.07 -11.08 -1.24
CA VAL A 185 -0.69 -10.94 -1.67
C VAL A 185 0.02 -10.10 -0.62
N ILE A 186 1.02 -10.69 0.05
CA ILE A 186 1.62 -10.08 1.26
C ILE A 186 0.52 -9.70 2.27
N ASN A 187 0.65 -8.53 2.87
CA ASN A 187 -0.30 -7.90 3.78
C ASN A 187 -1.24 -6.91 3.06
N ASP A 188 -1.29 -6.90 1.72
CA ASP A 188 -2.19 -6.01 0.99
C ASP A 188 -3.66 -6.30 1.34
N VAL A 189 -4.45 -5.22 1.38
CA VAL A 189 -5.87 -5.24 1.75
C VAL A 189 -6.72 -5.95 0.69
N THR A 190 -7.47 -6.97 1.10
CA THR A 190 -8.56 -7.58 0.30
C THR A 190 -9.93 -7.02 0.71
N PHE A 191 -11.00 -7.51 0.07
CA PHE A 191 -12.36 -7.10 0.38
C PHE A 191 -12.73 -7.41 1.84
N GLU A 192 -12.39 -8.62 2.31
CA GLU A 192 -12.65 -9.07 3.68
C GLU A 192 -11.86 -8.24 4.70
N ASP A 193 -10.58 -7.95 4.40
CA ASP A 193 -9.75 -7.11 5.26
C ASP A 193 -10.32 -5.69 5.40
N ALA A 194 -10.77 -5.09 4.29
CA ALA A 194 -11.38 -3.76 4.29
C ALA A 194 -12.71 -3.72 5.06
N MET A 195 -13.51 -4.78 5.00
CA MET A 195 -14.71 -4.92 5.84
C MET A 195 -14.34 -5.01 7.33
N GLU A 196 -13.31 -5.78 7.69
CA GLU A 196 -12.85 -5.90 9.08
C GLU A 196 -12.38 -4.53 9.64
N ALA A 197 -11.71 -3.73 8.81
CA ALA A 197 -11.33 -2.36 9.15
C ALA A 197 -12.50 -1.36 9.21
N GLY A 198 -13.70 -1.75 8.74
CA GLY A 198 -14.90 -0.93 8.73
C GLY A 198 -14.94 0.10 7.59
N ILE A 199 -14.20 -0.13 6.50
CA ILE A 199 -14.23 0.73 5.31
C ILE A 199 -15.61 0.73 4.66
N ASP A 200 -16.33 -0.40 4.69
CA ASP A 200 -17.68 -0.56 4.16
C ASP A 200 -18.71 0.41 4.78
N LYS A 201 -18.41 0.94 5.98
CA LYS A 201 -19.25 1.92 6.68
C LYS A 201 -19.10 3.33 6.14
N VAL A 202 -18.02 3.62 5.40
CA VAL A 202 -17.65 4.98 4.97
C VAL A 202 -17.36 5.08 3.47
N ALA A 203 -17.21 3.96 2.77
CA ALA A 203 -16.88 3.90 1.35
C ALA A 203 -17.49 2.67 0.67
N SER A 204 -17.67 2.75 -0.65
CA SER A 204 -17.94 1.56 -1.48
C SER A 204 -16.65 0.83 -1.78
N ILE A 205 -16.59 -0.48 -1.57
CA ILE A 205 -15.38 -1.28 -1.82
C ILE A 205 -15.42 -1.85 -3.26
N LEU A 206 -14.31 -1.73 -3.99
CA LEU A 206 -14.12 -2.25 -5.34
C LEU A 206 -12.84 -3.07 -5.44
N SER A 207 -12.91 -4.29 -5.95
CA SER A 207 -11.70 -5.04 -6.27
C SER A 207 -11.06 -4.53 -7.57
N SER A 208 -9.76 -4.24 -7.51
CA SER A 208 -8.94 -3.93 -8.70
C SER A 208 -8.81 -5.11 -9.67
N GLY A 209 -9.04 -6.34 -9.20
CA GLY A 209 -8.85 -7.56 -10.00
C GLY A 209 -7.41 -8.04 -10.07
N THR A 210 -6.44 -7.28 -9.58
CA THR A 210 -5.02 -7.66 -9.60
C THR A 210 -4.64 -8.59 -8.46
N SER A 211 -3.61 -9.39 -8.69
CA SER A 211 -2.89 -10.22 -7.72
C SER A 211 -1.48 -9.69 -7.44
N ALA A 212 -1.10 -8.54 -7.99
CA ALA A 212 0.18 -7.89 -7.71
C ALA A 212 0.17 -7.20 -6.33
N PRO A 213 1.30 -7.15 -5.61
CA PRO A 213 1.47 -6.27 -4.44
C PRO A 213 1.64 -4.83 -4.93
N GLY A 214 0.56 -4.04 -4.86
CA GLY A 214 0.43 -2.78 -5.58
C GLY A 214 -0.61 -2.82 -6.70
N THR A 215 -0.70 -1.74 -7.48
CA THR A 215 -1.65 -1.62 -8.59
C THR A 215 -0.91 -1.55 -9.90
N VAL A 216 -1.01 -2.62 -10.68
CA VAL A 216 -0.51 -2.65 -12.05
C VAL A 216 -1.69 -2.63 -13.00
N LEU A 217 -1.98 -1.48 -13.62
CA LEU A 217 -3.20 -1.29 -14.41
C LEU A 217 -3.39 -2.38 -15.46
N LYS A 218 -2.34 -2.84 -16.16
CA LYS A 218 -2.47 -3.86 -17.21
C LYS A 218 -3.10 -5.17 -16.69
N THR A 219 -2.83 -5.54 -15.44
CA THR A 219 -3.32 -6.76 -14.77
C THR A 219 -4.71 -6.60 -14.16
N CYS A 220 -5.23 -5.38 -14.05
CA CYS A 220 -6.50 -5.11 -13.42
C CYS A 220 -7.72 -5.50 -14.28
N ASN A 221 -8.86 -5.71 -13.62
CA ASN A 221 -10.13 -6.02 -14.29
C ASN A 221 -10.70 -4.80 -15.04
N ALA A 222 -11.62 -5.05 -15.96
CA ALA A 222 -12.23 -4.01 -16.80
C ALA A 222 -13.07 -3.00 -16.01
N GLN A 223 -13.69 -3.42 -14.90
CA GLN A 223 -14.51 -2.53 -14.07
C GLN A 223 -13.65 -1.46 -13.40
N PHE A 224 -12.57 -1.87 -12.72
CA PHE A 224 -11.63 -0.94 -12.11
C PHE A 224 -10.95 -0.05 -13.14
N LYS A 225 -10.50 -0.59 -14.29
CA LYS A 225 -9.91 0.23 -15.36
C LYS A 225 -10.82 1.36 -15.83
N ARG A 226 -12.14 1.12 -15.95
CA ARG A 226 -13.12 2.17 -16.28
C ARG A 226 -13.21 3.22 -15.18
N VAL A 227 -13.43 2.78 -13.94
CA VAL A 227 -13.51 3.70 -12.78
C VAL A 227 -12.25 4.55 -12.64
N TYR A 228 -11.07 3.93 -12.78
CA TYR A 228 -9.77 4.59 -12.73
C TYR A 228 -9.64 5.66 -13.82
N LYS A 229 -9.92 5.29 -15.07
CA LYS A 229 -9.84 6.20 -16.22
C LYS A 229 -10.71 7.45 -16.04
N ASP A 230 -11.92 7.28 -15.50
CA ASP A 230 -12.89 8.36 -15.35
C ASP A 230 -12.67 9.19 -14.07
N SER A 231 -11.77 8.77 -13.18
CA SER A 231 -11.52 9.44 -11.91
C SER A 231 -10.65 10.67 -12.07
N LYS A 232 -11.12 11.79 -11.50
CA LYS A 232 -10.45 13.10 -11.52
C LYS A 232 -9.66 13.40 -10.24
N PHE A 233 -9.82 12.57 -9.22
CA PHE A 233 -9.11 12.69 -7.95
C PHE A 233 -8.85 11.29 -7.40
N ILE A 234 -7.60 10.87 -7.50
CA ILE A 234 -7.14 9.55 -7.06
C ILE A 234 -6.18 9.73 -5.90
N ILE A 235 -6.43 9.03 -4.81
CA ILE A 235 -5.51 8.88 -3.69
C ILE A 235 -4.93 7.48 -3.79
N SER A 236 -3.61 7.36 -3.74
CA SER A 236 -2.90 6.09 -3.84
C SER A 236 -1.95 5.93 -2.66
N LYS A 237 -2.17 4.88 -1.88
CA LYS A 237 -1.39 4.59 -0.68
C LYS A 237 -0.22 3.68 -0.96
N GLY A 238 0.89 3.88 -0.26
CA GLY A 238 1.94 2.88 -0.20
C GLY A 238 2.88 2.83 -1.41
N GLN A 239 3.94 2.07 -1.23
CA GLN A 239 5.06 2.01 -2.17
C GLN A 239 4.71 1.17 -3.41
N GLY A 240 4.09 0.00 -3.25
CA GLY A 240 3.74 -0.87 -4.37
C GLY A 240 2.77 -0.20 -5.36
N ASN A 241 1.84 0.61 -4.86
CA ASN A 241 0.99 1.39 -5.76
C ASN A 241 1.76 2.53 -6.45
N TYR A 242 2.68 3.24 -5.77
CA TYR A 242 3.56 4.22 -6.42
C TYR A 242 4.38 3.59 -7.55
N GLU A 243 4.98 2.42 -7.29
CA GLU A 243 5.77 1.69 -8.26
C GLU A 243 4.98 1.35 -9.53
N GLY A 244 3.72 0.94 -9.35
CA GLY A 244 2.83 0.54 -10.44
C GLY A 244 2.10 1.68 -11.16
N LEU A 245 1.95 2.86 -10.54
CA LEU A 245 1.12 3.96 -11.06
C LEU A 245 1.87 5.26 -11.36
N SER A 246 3.14 5.40 -10.95
CA SER A 246 3.92 6.65 -11.10
C SER A 246 4.10 7.12 -12.55
N ASP A 247 4.04 6.21 -13.53
CA ASP A 247 4.15 6.55 -14.96
C ASP A 247 2.77 6.72 -15.64
N GLU A 248 1.67 6.61 -14.88
CA GLU A 248 0.33 6.77 -15.41
C GLU A 248 -0.04 8.25 -15.61
N LYS A 249 -1.03 8.49 -16.48
CA LYS A 249 -1.42 9.85 -16.90
C LYS A 249 -2.56 10.46 -16.09
N ASN A 250 -3.14 9.70 -15.17
CA ASN A 250 -4.23 10.17 -14.33
C ASN A 250 -3.72 11.13 -13.24
N PRO A 251 -4.59 12.03 -12.73
CA PRO A 251 -4.28 12.87 -11.58
C PRO A 251 -4.27 12.02 -10.30
N ILE A 252 -3.08 11.82 -9.71
CA ILE A 252 -2.90 10.95 -8.53
C ILE A 252 -2.14 11.68 -7.43
N PHE A 253 -2.64 11.57 -6.20
CA PHE A 253 -1.91 11.91 -4.99
C PHE A 253 -1.39 10.63 -4.33
N PHE A 254 -0.07 10.53 -4.23
CA PHE A 254 0.61 9.47 -3.50
C PHE A 254 0.86 9.89 -2.05
N LEU A 255 0.39 9.05 -1.13
CA LEU A 255 0.58 9.19 0.31
C LEU A 255 1.39 7.98 0.79
N LEU A 256 2.67 8.16 1.07
CA LEU A 256 3.53 7.08 1.53
C LEU A 256 4.67 7.55 2.43
N LYS A 257 5.23 6.61 3.18
CA LYS A 257 6.58 6.67 3.74
C LYS A 257 7.50 5.92 2.79
N VAL A 258 8.64 6.52 2.43
CA VAL A 258 9.62 5.89 1.54
C VAL A 258 10.40 4.82 2.29
N LYS A 259 10.33 3.55 1.86
CA LYS A 259 10.90 2.40 2.60
C LYS A 259 12.22 1.88 2.03
N CYS A 260 12.62 2.28 0.83
CA CYS A 260 13.90 1.88 0.26
C CYS A 260 14.50 2.97 -0.65
N TRP A 261 15.81 2.93 -0.81
CA TRP A 261 16.58 3.93 -1.52
C TRP A 261 16.26 4.00 -3.01
N VAL A 262 15.81 2.89 -3.62
CA VAL A 262 15.39 2.87 -5.03
C VAL A 262 14.24 3.87 -5.23
N ILE A 263 13.27 3.85 -4.32
CA ILE A 263 12.14 4.77 -4.34
C ILE A 263 12.54 6.17 -3.88
N ALA A 264 13.42 6.26 -2.89
CA ALA A 264 13.97 7.53 -2.44
C ALA A 264 14.63 8.29 -3.61
N ASN A 265 15.45 7.60 -4.40
CA ASN A 265 16.11 8.15 -5.57
C ASN A 265 15.14 8.45 -6.72
N ASP A 266 14.15 7.59 -6.98
CA ASP A 266 13.12 7.82 -8.01
C ASP A 266 12.25 9.05 -7.70
N ILE A 267 11.92 9.26 -6.42
CA ILE A 267 11.13 10.41 -5.96
C ILE A 267 12.00 11.67 -5.80
N GLY A 268 13.27 11.53 -5.44
CA GLY A 268 14.18 12.63 -5.11
C GLY A 268 14.15 13.04 -3.63
N VAL A 269 14.02 12.07 -2.71
CA VAL A 269 13.94 12.25 -1.24
C VAL A 269 14.82 11.22 -0.51
N ASN A 270 14.79 11.16 0.83
CA ASN A 270 15.54 10.16 1.60
C ASN A 270 14.66 8.98 2.05
N GLU A 271 15.31 7.86 2.41
CA GLU A 271 14.62 6.76 3.09
C GLU A 271 14.00 7.24 4.42
N GLY A 272 12.80 6.77 4.71
CA GLY A 272 12.02 7.13 5.89
C GLY A 272 11.28 8.46 5.78
N ASP A 273 11.44 9.22 4.70
CA ASP A 273 10.68 10.45 4.46
C ASP A 273 9.21 10.15 4.17
N ILE A 274 8.35 11.07 4.58
CA ILE A 274 6.92 11.05 4.26
C ILE A 274 6.63 12.02 3.13
N VAL A 275 5.76 11.62 2.22
CA VAL A 275 5.42 12.41 1.04
C VAL A 275 3.91 12.46 0.83
N LEU A 276 3.45 13.65 0.45
CA LEU A 276 2.17 13.91 -0.20
C LEU A 276 2.53 14.48 -1.59
N LYS A 277 2.58 13.62 -2.59
CA LYS A 277 3.05 13.96 -3.95
C LYS A 277 1.91 13.87 -4.96
N GLY A 278 1.57 14.97 -5.61
CA GLY A 278 0.63 15.00 -6.72
C GLY A 278 1.33 14.82 -8.07
N ILE A 279 0.78 13.98 -8.94
CA ILE A 279 1.18 13.88 -10.36
C ILE A 279 -0.01 14.19 -11.27
N ASN A 280 0.24 14.85 -12.39
CA ASN A 280 -0.78 15.23 -13.38
C ASN A 280 -1.97 16.02 -12.79
N ILE A 281 -1.73 16.82 -11.75
CA ILE A 281 -2.74 17.60 -11.01
C ILE A 281 -2.98 18.97 -11.65
#